data_AF-A0A0E0N256-F1
#
_entry.id   AF-A0A0E0N256-F1
#
_cell.length_a   1.000
_cell.length_b   1.000
_cell.length_c   1.000
_cell.angle_alpha   90.00
_cell.angle_beta   90.00
_cell.angle_gamma   90.00
#
_symmetry.space_group_name_H-M   'P 1'
#
loop_
_entity.id
_entity.type
_entity.pdbx_description
1 polymer ?
#
loop_
_entity_poly.entity_id
_entity_poly.type
_entity_poly.pdbx_seq_one_letter_code
_entity_poly.pdbx_strand_id
1 'polypeptide(L)'
;MSTAPAASAAAKATISVEYAKSGRSSCKVCSEGIAKGALRLGASARDPRGFDSTKWYHVACFPSSSHPIDPVEKVKGFDSIKEEDREEVRELNKTCKRDHTAVGTTEESSPKKVKASPGVAENVSISVEYAKSGRSTCKGCSESIAAGALRLGASIRDPRGFDSTKWYHIACFPSSTYPAFPVENLKGFDSIEVHSMEDSKGTGNNIEGVKMLAGDKRAGPVIPFSVSDIKQNYKDATLPAHWKVFNTVIFREQDDGLQSSAKIAAFDFDGCLAKTSVRIVGADKWSLLYESIPEKLQILYNDGYKLVIFTNESNIERWNKKRQQAVDSKIGRLDKFIERVKVPIQVFIACGLGKGKTFPDDPFRKPNTGMWWLMREHFNSGVTVDMDKSFYVGDAAGRENDHSDADKEFAKAIGLKFHVPEEYFGEAANI
;
A
#
# COMPACT_ATOMS: atom_id res chain seq x y z
N MET A 1 -5.27 11.54 -56.01
CA MET A 1 -6.08 10.84 -54.99
C MET A 1 -5.32 9.60 -54.57
N SER A 2 -4.81 9.56 -53.35
CA SER A 2 -4.13 8.39 -52.81
C SER A 2 -4.78 8.08 -51.47
N THR A 3 -5.58 7.01 -51.44
CA THR A 3 -6.34 6.53 -50.31
C THR A 3 -5.42 5.70 -49.40
N ALA A 4 -5.35 6.08 -48.13
CA ALA A 4 -4.70 5.31 -47.07
C ALA A 4 -5.45 3.97 -46.83
N PRO A 5 -4.75 2.88 -46.43
CA PRO A 5 -5.38 1.60 -46.18
C PRO A 5 -6.07 1.58 -44.81
N ALA A 6 -7.28 1.01 -44.78
CA ALA A 6 -8.08 0.80 -43.58
C ALA A 6 -7.48 -0.29 -42.68
N ALA A 7 -7.44 -0.04 -41.37
CA ALA A 7 -7.03 -0.99 -40.35
C ALA A 7 -7.99 -2.21 -40.29
N SER A 8 -7.41 -3.40 -40.24
CA SER A 8 -8.11 -4.69 -40.14
C SER A 8 -8.77 -4.86 -38.76
N ALA A 9 -10.09 -5.12 -38.73
CA ALA A 9 -10.84 -5.43 -37.53
C ALA A 9 -10.55 -6.86 -37.04
N ALA A 10 -10.06 -7.01 -35.80
CA ALA A 10 -9.79 -8.30 -35.18
C ALA A 10 -11.07 -9.15 -35.02
N ALA A 11 -11.00 -10.42 -35.41
CA ALA A 11 -12.11 -11.36 -35.31
C ALA A 11 -12.51 -11.62 -33.84
N LYS A 12 -13.80 -11.45 -33.52
CA LYS A 12 -14.35 -11.65 -32.16
C LYS A 12 -14.24 -13.12 -31.75
N ALA A 13 -13.59 -13.39 -30.62
CA ALA A 13 -13.48 -14.73 -30.04
C ALA A 13 -14.85 -15.25 -29.58
N THR A 14 -15.12 -16.54 -29.81
CA THR A 14 -16.33 -17.23 -29.32
C THR A 14 -16.10 -17.76 -27.92
N ILE A 15 -16.98 -17.42 -26.98
CA ILE A 15 -16.84 -17.82 -25.57
C ILE A 15 -17.68 -19.06 -25.27
N SER A 16 -17.13 -19.96 -24.47
CA SER A 16 -17.75 -21.20 -24.04
C SER A 16 -17.52 -21.46 -22.55
N VAL A 17 -18.44 -22.18 -21.92
CA VAL A 17 -18.34 -22.64 -20.54
C VAL A 17 -18.56 -24.14 -20.49
N GLU A 18 -17.70 -24.86 -19.76
CA GLU A 18 -17.88 -26.30 -19.52
C GLU A 18 -17.17 -26.74 -18.25
N TYR A 19 -17.54 -27.92 -17.72
CA TYR A 19 -16.69 -28.63 -16.77
C TYR A 19 -15.50 -29.25 -17.49
N ALA A 20 -14.32 -29.11 -16.89
CA ALA A 20 -13.08 -29.61 -17.45
C ALA A 20 -13.14 -31.14 -17.66
N LYS A 21 -13.19 -31.58 -18.92
CA LYS A 21 -13.26 -33.01 -19.30
C LYS A 21 -12.03 -33.82 -18.83
N SER A 22 -10.90 -33.14 -18.64
CA SER A 22 -9.66 -33.69 -18.10
C SER A 22 -8.88 -32.61 -17.34
N GLY A 23 -7.94 -33.02 -16.48
CA GLY A 23 -7.04 -32.13 -15.76
C GLY A 23 -5.85 -31.60 -16.59
N ARG A 24 -5.87 -31.74 -17.92
CA ARG A 24 -4.74 -31.43 -18.80
C ARG A 24 -4.70 -29.97 -19.26
N SER A 25 -5.77 -29.20 -19.06
CA SER A 25 -5.80 -27.79 -19.43
C SER A 25 -5.19 -26.92 -18.34
N SER A 26 -4.34 -25.98 -18.72
CA SER A 26 -3.82 -24.94 -17.83
C SER A 26 -4.57 -23.63 -18.04
N CYS A 27 -4.88 -22.90 -16.97
CA CYS A 27 -5.41 -21.55 -17.05
C CYS A 27 -4.42 -20.62 -17.75
N LYS A 28 -4.86 -19.83 -18.72
CA LYS A 28 -3.97 -18.92 -19.48
C LYS A 28 -3.57 -17.64 -18.74
N VAL A 29 -4.12 -17.39 -17.54
CA VAL A 29 -3.76 -16.25 -16.68
C VAL A 29 -2.81 -16.70 -15.57
N CYS A 30 -3.23 -17.61 -14.69
CA CYS A 30 -2.37 -18.05 -13.58
C CYS A 30 -1.43 -19.22 -13.93
N SER A 31 -1.54 -19.81 -15.13
CA SER A 31 -0.76 -20.99 -15.58
C SER A 31 -0.98 -22.28 -14.78
N GLU A 32 -1.77 -22.26 -13.71
CA GLU A 32 -2.13 -23.43 -12.93
C GLU A 32 -3.04 -24.41 -13.70
N GLY A 33 -2.94 -25.69 -13.35
CA GLY A 33 -3.76 -26.75 -13.92
C GLY A 33 -5.22 -26.64 -13.49
N ILE A 34 -6.14 -26.70 -14.46
CA ILE A 34 -7.59 -26.74 -14.20
C ILE A 34 -7.97 -28.20 -13.97
N ALA A 35 -8.37 -28.54 -12.74
CA ALA A 35 -8.70 -29.90 -12.34
C ALA A 35 -9.87 -30.49 -13.16
N LYS A 36 -9.86 -31.82 -13.40
CA LYS A 36 -10.97 -32.52 -14.06
C LYS A 36 -12.25 -32.32 -13.25
N GLY A 37 -13.33 -31.91 -13.91
CA GLY A 37 -14.62 -31.62 -13.28
C GLY A 37 -14.74 -30.19 -12.74
N ALA A 38 -13.70 -29.37 -12.75
CA ALA A 38 -13.79 -27.96 -12.37
C ALA A 38 -14.44 -27.13 -13.49
N LEU A 39 -15.22 -26.12 -13.12
CA LEU A 39 -15.84 -25.19 -14.05
C LEU A 39 -14.76 -24.30 -14.70
N ARG A 40 -14.82 -24.13 -16.02
CA ARG A 40 -13.85 -23.30 -16.77
C ARG A 40 -14.49 -22.56 -17.94
N LEU A 41 -13.93 -21.40 -18.26
CA LEU A 41 -14.32 -20.58 -19.40
C LEU A 41 -13.27 -20.69 -20.52
N GLY A 42 -13.73 -20.79 -21.76
CA GLY A 42 -12.90 -20.96 -22.94
C GLY A 42 -13.17 -19.88 -23.98
N ALA A 43 -12.15 -19.10 -24.35
CA ALA A 43 -12.21 -18.15 -25.46
C ALA A 43 -11.57 -18.80 -26.70
N SER A 44 -12.37 -19.06 -27.72
CA SER A 44 -11.93 -19.70 -28.97
C SER A 44 -11.83 -18.67 -30.07
N ALA A 45 -10.67 -18.61 -30.73
CA ALA A 45 -10.48 -17.86 -31.96
C ALA A 45 -10.20 -18.85 -33.10
N ARG A 46 -10.79 -18.59 -34.26
CA ARG A 46 -10.57 -19.39 -35.47
C ARG A 46 -9.26 -18.97 -36.11
N ASP A 47 -8.29 -19.87 -36.18
CA ASP A 47 -7.02 -19.61 -36.88
C ASP A 47 -7.31 -19.51 -38.40
N PRO A 48 -6.71 -18.57 -39.13
CA PRO A 48 -6.82 -18.46 -40.58
C PRO A 48 -6.43 -19.76 -41.33
N ARG A 49 -5.68 -20.67 -40.71
CA ARG A 49 -5.29 -21.99 -41.22
C ARG A 49 -6.28 -23.11 -40.89
N GLY A 50 -7.45 -22.78 -40.35
CA GLY A 50 -8.59 -23.71 -40.20
C GLY A 50 -8.70 -24.45 -38.86
N PHE A 51 -7.83 -24.17 -37.88
CA PHE A 51 -7.86 -24.80 -36.57
C PHE A 51 -8.42 -23.85 -35.50
N ASP A 52 -9.35 -24.35 -34.67
CA ASP A 52 -9.88 -23.58 -33.54
C ASP A 52 -8.96 -23.76 -32.33
N SER A 53 -8.41 -22.66 -31.82
CA SER A 53 -7.59 -22.66 -30.60
C SER A 53 -8.36 -22.07 -29.43
N THR A 54 -8.76 -22.91 -28.48
CA THR A 54 -9.43 -22.46 -27.25
C THR A 54 -8.42 -22.16 -26.15
N LYS A 55 -8.42 -20.91 -25.68
CA LYS A 55 -7.71 -20.50 -24.47
C LYS A 55 -8.62 -20.75 -23.26
N TRP A 56 -8.18 -21.59 -22.33
CA TRP A 56 -8.93 -21.96 -21.12
C TRP A 56 -8.53 -21.11 -19.92
N TYR A 57 -9.50 -20.78 -19.08
CA TYR A 57 -9.34 -19.97 -17.88
C TYR A 57 -10.15 -20.56 -16.73
N HIS A 58 -9.66 -20.38 -15.49
CA HIS A 58 -10.55 -20.47 -14.34
C HIS A 58 -11.63 -19.40 -14.44
N VAL A 59 -12.78 -19.66 -13.83
CA VAL A 59 -13.94 -18.76 -13.77
C VAL A 59 -13.51 -17.38 -13.24
N ALA A 60 -12.85 -17.34 -12.08
CA ALA A 60 -12.29 -16.10 -11.49
C ALA A 60 -11.12 -15.46 -12.26
N CYS A 61 -10.48 -16.19 -13.18
CA CYS A 61 -9.34 -15.69 -13.95
C CYS A 61 -9.72 -15.29 -15.39
N PHE A 62 -11.00 -15.35 -15.74
CA PHE A 62 -11.43 -15.09 -17.10
C PHE A 62 -11.42 -13.57 -17.40
N PRO A 63 -10.74 -13.10 -18.46
CA PRO A 63 -10.65 -11.67 -18.76
C PRO A 63 -11.92 -11.19 -19.47
N SER A 64 -12.99 -10.99 -18.71
CA SER A 64 -14.31 -10.54 -19.20
C SER A 64 -14.26 -9.19 -19.94
N SER A 65 -13.31 -8.32 -19.61
CA SER A 65 -13.06 -7.05 -20.31
C SER A 65 -12.57 -7.23 -21.75
N SER A 66 -11.78 -8.28 -22.01
CA SER A 66 -11.27 -8.62 -23.34
C SER A 66 -12.20 -9.54 -24.11
N HIS A 67 -13.06 -10.26 -23.38
CA HIS A 67 -13.98 -11.26 -23.90
C HIS A 67 -15.36 -11.10 -23.24
N PRO A 68 -16.16 -10.09 -23.65
CA PRO A 68 -17.47 -9.87 -23.08
C PRO A 68 -18.35 -11.11 -23.24
N ILE A 69 -19.03 -11.50 -22.16
CA ILE A 69 -19.88 -12.69 -22.09
C ILE A 69 -21.38 -12.35 -22.16
N ASP A 70 -21.72 -11.11 -22.47
CA ASP A 70 -23.10 -10.63 -22.54
C ASP A 70 -23.71 -10.84 -23.94
N PRO A 71 -24.94 -11.40 -24.04
CA PRO A 71 -25.76 -11.99 -22.98
C PRO A 71 -25.22 -13.37 -22.54
N VAL A 72 -25.20 -13.63 -21.23
CA VAL A 72 -24.61 -14.85 -20.63
C VAL A 72 -25.32 -16.11 -21.11
N GLU A 73 -26.62 -16.01 -21.37
CA GLU A 73 -27.47 -17.07 -21.90
C GLU A 73 -27.04 -17.53 -23.30
N LYS A 74 -26.26 -16.71 -24.02
CA LYS A 74 -25.71 -17.06 -25.34
C LYS A 74 -24.31 -17.67 -25.28
N VAL A 75 -23.73 -17.81 -24.07
CA VAL A 75 -22.43 -18.48 -23.91
C VAL A 75 -22.59 -19.96 -24.22
N LYS A 76 -21.75 -20.47 -25.13
CA LYS A 76 -21.82 -21.86 -25.57
C LYS A 76 -21.56 -22.81 -24.39
N GLY A 77 -22.53 -23.66 -24.07
CA GLY A 77 -22.44 -24.64 -22.98
C GLY A 77 -23.09 -24.19 -21.66
N PHE A 78 -23.67 -22.99 -21.60
CA PHE A 78 -24.34 -22.46 -20.40
C PHE A 78 -25.52 -23.33 -19.94
N ASP A 79 -26.34 -23.84 -20.86
CA ASP A 79 -27.47 -24.72 -20.51
C ASP A 79 -27.03 -26.11 -20.02
N SER A 80 -25.75 -26.47 -20.19
CA SER A 80 -25.21 -27.80 -19.83
C SER A 80 -24.49 -27.83 -18.48
N ILE A 81 -24.38 -26.68 -17.79
CA ILE A 81 -23.84 -26.58 -16.43
C ILE A 81 -24.99 -26.53 -15.40
N LYS A 82 -24.68 -26.83 -14.13
CA LYS A 82 -25.67 -26.91 -13.04
C LYS A 82 -26.21 -25.52 -12.70
N GLU A 83 -27.42 -25.44 -12.18
CA GLU A 83 -28.06 -24.14 -11.86
C GLU A 83 -27.25 -23.31 -10.86
N GLU A 84 -26.59 -23.94 -9.88
CA GLU A 84 -25.75 -23.23 -8.90
C GLU A 84 -24.54 -22.55 -9.59
N ASP A 85 -23.91 -23.25 -10.54
CA ASP A 85 -22.75 -22.77 -11.28
C ASP A 85 -23.12 -21.74 -12.37
N ARG A 86 -24.37 -21.75 -12.84
CA ARG A 86 -24.90 -20.70 -13.73
C ARG A 86 -24.98 -19.36 -13.02
N GLU A 87 -25.26 -19.37 -11.71
CA GLU A 87 -25.25 -18.17 -10.89
C GLU A 87 -23.84 -17.59 -10.74
N GLU A 88 -22.82 -18.44 -10.57
CA GLU A 88 -21.40 -18.01 -10.52
C GLU A 88 -20.96 -17.30 -11.82
N VAL A 89 -21.35 -17.82 -12.99
CA VAL A 89 -21.04 -17.20 -14.29
C VAL A 89 -21.85 -15.92 -14.52
N ARG A 90 -23.09 -15.84 -14.01
CA ARG A 90 -23.91 -14.62 -14.03
C ARG A 90 -23.32 -13.53 -13.13
N GLU A 91 -22.83 -13.88 -11.93
CA GLU A 91 -22.19 -12.95 -11.01
C GLU A 91 -20.87 -12.39 -11.57
N LEU A 92 -20.09 -13.17 -12.33
CA LEU A 92 -18.94 -12.65 -13.09
C LEU A 92 -19.34 -11.58 -14.12
N ASN A 93 -20.48 -11.74 -14.80
CA ASN A 93 -20.97 -10.72 -15.73
C ASN A 93 -21.48 -9.48 -14.99
N LYS A 94 -22.09 -9.65 -13.81
CA LYS A 94 -22.57 -8.53 -12.97
C LYS A 94 -21.44 -7.76 -12.31
N THR A 95 -20.36 -8.41 -11.86
CA THR A 95 -19.16 -7.72 -11.35
C THR A 95 -18.56 -6.82 -12.42
N CYS A 96 -18.63 -7.21 -13.69
CA CYS A 96 -18.16 -6.39 -14.81
C CYS A 96 -19.13 -5.26 -15.22
N LYS A 97 -20.44 -5.40 -14.97
CA LYS A 97 -21.44 -4.31 -15.20
C LYS A 97 -21.50 -3.29 -14.06
N ARG A 98 -21.16 -3.69 -12.83
CA ARG A 98 -21.07 -2.78 -11.67
C ARG A 98 -19.91 -1.77 -11.79
N ASP A 99 -18.90 -2.06 -12.63
CA ASP A 99 -17.82 -1.11 -12.98
C ASP A 99 -18.26 0.01 -13.95
N HIS A 100 -19.49 -0.02 -14.49
CA HIS A 100 -20.05 1.09 -15.27
C HIS A 100 -21.28 1.76 -14.66
N THR A 101 -21.89 1.20 -13.62
CA THR A 101 -22.96 1.86 -12.86
C THR A 101 -22.96 1.32 -11.43
N ALA A 102 -22.50 2.14 -10.48
CA ALA A 102 -22.61 1.85 -9.07
C ALA A 102 -24.09 1.69 -8.66
N VAL A 103 -24.38 0.69 -7.83
CA VAL A 103 -25.17 0.73 -6.59
C VAL A 103 -25.06 -0.66 -5.97
N GLY A 104 -24.67 -0.69 -4.69
CA GLY A 104 -24.34 -1.91 -3.95
C GLY A 104 -25.52 -2.60 -3.27
N THR A 105 -25.17 -3.72 -2.63
CA THR A 105 -25.62 -4.36 -1.37
C THR A 105 -25.15 -5.83 -1.46
N THR A 106 -24.18 -6.28 -0.65
CA THR A 106 -24.33 -6.92 0.68
C THR A 106 -25.24 -8.17 0.59
N GLU A 107 -24.89 -9.39 1.00
CA GLU A 107 -24.17 -9.85 2.19
C GLU A 107 -23.66 -11.30 2.08
N GLU A 108 -22.68 -11.58 2.94
CA GLU A 108 -22.46 -12.81 3.74
C GLU A 108 -22.83 -14.20 3.21
N SER A 109 -21.88 -15.14 3.26
CA SER A 109 -21.78 -16.01 4.44
C SER A 109 -20.57 -16.95 4.43
N SER A 110 -19.92 -16.94 5.59
CA SER A 110 -19.05 -17.90 6.27
C SER A 110 -19.41 -19.41 6.10
N PRO A 111 -18.75 -20.35 6.82
CA PRO A 111 -17.34 -20.72 6.83
C PRO A 111 -17.16 -22.27 6.77
N LYS A 112 -15.96 -22.80 6.46
CA LYS A 112 -15.40 -24.03 7.10
C LYS A 112 -13.98 -24.38 6.62
N LYS A 113 -13.01 -24.12 7.51
CA LYS A 113 -12.06 -25.08 8.11
C LYS A 113 -11.49 -26.20 7.19
N VAL A 114 -10.17 -26.18 6.96
CA VAL A 114 -9.15 -27.17 7.41
C VAL A 114 -7.96 -27.36 6.43
N LYS A 115 -6.75 -27.29 7.02
CA LYS A 115 -5.44 -27.94 6.70
C LYS A 115 -4.40 -27.23 5.81
N ALA A 116 -3.16 -27.42 6.26
CA ALA A 116 -1.92 -26.75 5.89
C ALA A 116 -1.15 -27.42 4.74
N SER A 117 -0.45 -26.56 3.95
CA SER A 117 0.87 -26.63 3.24
C SER A 117 1.26 -27.90 2.44
N PRO A 118 2.19 -27.87 1.42
CA PRO A 118 3.35 -26.98 1.14
C PRO A 118 3.46 -26.51 -0.36
N GLY A 119 4.39 -25.72 -0.90
CA GLY A 119 5.69 -25.13 -0.51
C GLY A 119 6.21 -24.23 -1.67
N VAL A 120 7.22 -23.39 -1.39
CA VAL A 120 7.76 -22.27 -2.22
C VAL A 120 8.87 -22.76 -3.19
N ALA A 121 8.95 -22.19 -4.40
CA ALA A 121 10.09 -22.39 -5.32
C ALA A 121 11.00 -21.15 -5.36
N GLU A 122 12.20 -21.29 -4.80
CA GLU A 122 13.34 -20.37 -4.91
C GLU A 122 14.00 -20.46 -6.30
N ASN A 123 14.62 -19.37 -6.77
CA ASN A 123 15.45 -19.21 -8.00
C ASN A 123 14.82 -18.44 -9.19
N VAL A 124 14.19 -17.29 -8.94
CA VAL A 124 13.87 -16.31 -9.99
C VAL A 124 14.69 -15.03 -9.78
N SER A 125 15.43 -14.58 -10.81
CA SER A 125 16.18 -13.32 -10.78
C SER A 125 15.50 -12.27 -11.66
N ILE A 126 15.31 -11.06 -11.16
CA ILE A 126 14.60 -9.97 -11.85
C ILE A 126 15.62 -8.92 -12.31
N SER A 127 15.49 -8.44 -13.55
CA SER A 127 16.38 -7.46 -14.18
C SER A 127 15.59 -6.32 -14.81
N VAL A 128 16.19 -5.14 -14.87
CA VAL A 128 15.63 -3.96 -15.57
C VAL A 128 16.61 -3.49 -16.63
N GLU A 129 16.11 -3.22 -17.83
CA GLU A 129 16.93 -2.64 -18.92
C GLU A 129 16.08 -1.87 -19.93
N TYR A 130 16.73 -1.03 -20.73
CA TYR A 130 16.14 -0.51 -21.96
C TYR A 130 16.13 -1.60 -23.04
N ALA A 131 15.02 -1.70 -23.77
CA ALA A 131 14.86 -2.69 -24.81
C ALA A 131 15.86 -2.47 -25.96
N LYS A 132 16.86 -3.35 -26.08
CA LYS A 132 17.91 -3.29 -27.12
C LYS A 132 17.36 -3.36 -28.56
N SER A 133 16.13 -3.85 -28.73
CA SER A 133 15.42 -3.84 -30.01
C SER A 133 13.91 -4.02 -29.78
N GLY A 134 13.08 -3.66 -30.77
CA GLY A 134 11.62 -3.81 -30.73
C GLY A 134 11.11 -5.25 -30.87
N ARG A 135 12.00 -6.26 -30.81
CA ARG A 135 11.67 -7.67 -31.04
C ARG A 135 11.11 -8.38 -29.81
N SER A 136 11.17 -7.77 -28.62
CA SER A 136 10.61 -8.35 -27.41
C SER A 136 9.12 -8.13 -27.31
N THR A 137 8.39 -9.15 -26.89
CA THR A 137 6.95 -9.08 -26.65
C THR A 137 6.68 -9.16 -25.16
N CYS A 138 5.89 -8.20 -24.65
CA CYS A 138 5.45 -8.16 -23.26
C CYS A 138 4.61 -9.41 -22.94
N LYS A 139 4.98 -10.15 -21.90
CA LYS A 139 4.26 -11.36 -21.49
C LYS A 139 2.98 -11.09 -20.69
N GLY A 140 2.75 -9.85 -20.25
CA GLY A 140 1.50 -9.43 -19.60
C GLY A 140 0.40 -9.09 -20.61
N CYS A 141 0.69 -8.26 -21.61
CA CYS A 141 -0.30 -7.78 -22.59
C CYS A 141 -0.15 -8.37 -24.00
N SER A 142 0.91 -9.15 -24.27
CA SER A 142 1.22 -9.72 -25.60
C SER A 142 1.58 -8.71 -26.69
N GLU A 143 1.73 -7.43 -26.36
CA GLU A 143 2.17 -6.38 -27.28
C GLU A 143 3.69 -6.30 -27.41
N SER A 144 4.19 -5.78 -28.53
CA SER A 144 5.63 -5.53 -28.73
C SER A 144 6.12 -4.38 -27.85
N ILE A 145 7.28 -4.57 -27.20
CA ILE A 145 7.97 -3.53 -26.43
C ILE A 145 8.92 -2.80 -27.39
N ALA A 146 8.73 -1.49 -27.55
CA ALA A 146 9.51 -0.66 -28.47
C ALA A 146 11.01 -0.65 -28.12
N ALA A 147 11.87 -0.51 -29.13
CA ALA A 147 13.32 -0.31 -28.91
C ALA A 147 13.55 0.98 -28.10
N GLY A 148 14.44 0.93 -27.10
CA GLY A 148 14.70 2.05 -26.20
C GLY A 148 13.65 2.25 -25.09
N ALA A 149 12.59 1.43 -25.02
CA ALA A 149 11.63 1.50 -23.91
C ALA A 149 12.12 0.71 -22.70
N LEU A 150 11.85 1.22 -21.49
CA LEU A 150 12.21 0.55 -20.24
C LEU A 150 11.34 -0.72 -20.05
N ARG A 151 11.97 -1.85 -19.74
CA ARG A 151 11.30 -3.14 -19.55
C ARG A 151 11.86 -3.94 -18.37
N LEU A 152 11.02 -4.77 -17.77
CA LEU A 152 11.39 -5.69 -16.69
C LEU A 152 11.49 -7.12 -17.23
N GLY A 153 12.54 -7.83 -16.81
CA GLY A 153 12.82 -9.22 -17.17
C GLY A 153 12.80 -10.12 -15.94
N ALA A 154 11.94 -11.14 -15.92
CA ALA A 154 11.99 -12.21 -14.93
C ALA A 154 12.71 -13.41 -15.54
N SER A 155 13.91 -13.72 -15.04
CA SER A 155 14.75 -14.82 -15.54
C SER A 155 14.68 -16.02 -14.60
N ILE A 156 14.41 -17.18 -15.19
CA ILE A 156 14.41 -18.47 -14.50
C ILE A 156 15.55 -19.30 -15.09
N ARG A 157 16.38 -19.88 -14.22
CA ARG A 157 17.49 -20.75 -14.62
C ARG A 157 17.02 -22.19 -14.75
N ASP A 158 17.16 -22.77 -15.94
CA ASP A 158 16.84 -24.17 -16.19
C ASP A 158 17.90 -25.08 -15.51
N PRO A 159 17.53 -26.28 -15.01
CA PRO A 159 18.47 -27.28 -14.51
C PRO A 159 19.61 -27.66 -15.48
N ARG A 160 19.45 -27.40 -16.78
CA ARG A 160 20.46 -27.61 -17.83
C ARG A 160 21.38 -26.40 -18.05
N GLY A 161 21.25 -25.34 -17.25
CA GLY A 161 22.15 -24.19 -17.21
C GLY A 161 21.79 -23.00 -18.12
N PHE A 162 20.62 -23.03 -18.78
CA PHE A 162 20.15 -21.93 -19.64
C PHE A 162 19.21 -20.97 -18.91
N ASP A 163 19.41 -19.67 -19.08
CA ASP A 163 18.54 -18.63 -18.52
C ASP A 163 17.43 -18.27 -19.51
N SER A 164 16.16 -18.32 -19.06
CA SER A 164 15.00 -17.91 -19.84
C SER A 164 14.36 -16.67 -19.24
N THR A 165 14.48 -15.53 -19.93
CA THR A 165 13.94 -14.24 -19.47
C THR A 165 12.57 -13.94 -20.09
N LYS A 166 11.58 -13.73 -19.24
CA LYS A 166 10.25 -13.23 -19.61
C LYS A 166 10.24 -11.71 -19.48
N TRP A 167 9.98 -11.01 -20.58
CA TRP A 167 9.96 -9.54 -20.64
C TRP A 167 8.56 -8.97 -20.45
N TYR A 168 8.47 -7.84 -19.76
CA TYR A 168 7.22 -7.14 -19.46
C TYR A 168 7.41 -5.62 -19.62
N HIS A 169 6.35 -4.91 -19.99
CA HIS A 169 6.27 -3.47 -19.70
C HIS A 169 6.29 -3.26 -18.19
N ILE A 170 6.77 -2.10 -17.75
CA ILE A 170 6.80 -1.73 -16.33
C ILE A 170 5.41 -1.88 -15.69
N ALA A 171 4.37 -1.34 -16.34
CA ALA A 171 2.99 -1.42 -15.87
C ALA A 171 2.35 -2.81 -16.01
N CYS A 172 2.96 -3.74 -16.76
CA CYS A 172 2.41 -5.08 -16.99
C CYS A 172 3.16 -6.18 -16.22
N PHE A 173 4.13 -5.80 -15.38
CA PHE A 173 4.92 -6.76 -14.61
C PHE A 173 4.11 -7.32 -13.44
N PRO A 174 3.96 -8.65 -13.30
CA PRO A 174 3.14 -9.25 -12.25
C PRO A 174 3.93 -9.30 -10.93
N SER A 175 3.95 -8.17 -10.23
CA SER A 175 4.61 -7.99 -8.93
C SER A 175 4.12 -8.96 -7.84
N SER A 176 2.90 -9.47 -7.98
CA SER A 176 2.33 -10.51 -7.09
C SER A 176 2.92 -11.91 -7.32
N THR A 177 3.45 -12.19 -8.53
CA THR A 177 4.01 -13.49 -8.90
C THR A 177 5.52 -13.54 -8.73
N TYR A 178 6.19 -12.41 -8.90
CA TYR A 178 7.62 -12.25 -8.65
C TYR A 178 7.78 -11.13 -7.62
N PRO A 179 7.77 -11.43 -6.32
CA PRO A 179 7.93 -10.42 -5.28
C PRO A 179 9.33 -9.81 -5.40
N ALA A 180 9.42 -8.70 -6.12
CA ALA A 180 10.63 -7.90 -6.24
C ALA A 180 10.68 -6.93 -5.05
N PHE A 181 11.60 -7.15 -4.13
CA PHE A 181 12.07 -6.16 -3.17
C PHE A 181 13.61 -6.14 -3.25
N PRO A 182 14.31 -5.00 -3.09
CA PRO A 182 14.06 -3.61 -3.51
C PRO A 182 14.69 -3.33 -4.90
N VAL A 183 14.51 -2.12 -5.46
CA VAL A 183 15.04 -1.70 -6.79
C VAL A 183 16.56 -1.92 -6.93
N GLU A 184 17.28 -1.86 -5.82
CA GLU A 184 18.73 -2.08 -5.70
C GLU A 184 19.22 -3.52 -5.93
N ASN A 185 18.31 -4.50 -6.04
CA ASN A 185 18.63 -5.88 -6.44
C ASN A 185 18.33 -6.19 -7.92
N LEU A 186 17.85 -5.21 -8.69
CA LEU A 186 17.60 -5.38 -10.12
C LEU A 186 18.93 -5.35 -10.88
N LYS A 187 19.37 -6.53 -11.34
CA LYS A 187 20.51 -6.63 -12.27
C LYS A 187 20.27 -5.70 -13.48
N GLY A 188 21.20 -4.78 -13.73
CA GLY A 188 21.13 -3.83 -14.85
C GLY A 188 20.80 -2.38 -14.46
N PHE A 189 20.45 -2.11 -13.20
CA PHE A 189 20.18 -0.74 -12.73
C PHE A 189 21.43 0.17 -12.83
N ASP A 190 22.62 -0.36 -12.55
CA ASP A 190 23.90 0.36 -12.67
C ASP A 190 24.33 0.64 -14.12
N SER A 191 23.68 0.01 -15.12
CA SER A 191 24.01 0.13 -16.55
C SER A 191 23.08 1.07 -17.31
N ILE A 192 22.23 1.82 -16.60
CA ILE A 192 21.42 2.90 -17.19
C ILE A 192 22.33 4.11 -17.43
N GLU A 193 23.08 4.07 -18.53
CA GLU A 193 23.76 5.24 -19.07
C GLU A 193 22.69 6.21 -19.60
N VAL A 194 22.58 7.37 -18.96
CA VAL A 194 21.77 8.50 -19.45
C VAL A 194 22.51 9.09 -20.65
N HIS A 195 22.29 8.49 -21.82
CA HIS A 195 22.77 9.05 -23.07
C HIS A 195 21.94 10.29 -23.41
N SER A 196 22.51 11.45 -23.09
CA SER A 196 22.15 12.73 -23.67
C SER A 196 22.35 12.68 -25.19
N MET A 197 21.28 12.90 -25.95
CA MET A 197 21.35 13.42 -27.31
C MET A 197 20.44 14.64 -27.38
N GLU A 198 21.05 15.81 -27.16
CA GLU A 198 20.53 17.09 -27.60
C GLU A 198 20.66 17.17 -29.12
N ASP A 199 19.54 17.41 -29.80
CA ASP A 199 19.33 18.52 -30.73
C ASP A 199 17.90 18.37 -31.28
N SER A 200 17.01 19.36 -31.29
CA SER A 200 17.25 20.79 -31.31
C SER A 200 15.93 21.56 -31.06
N LYS A 201 16.08 22.72 -30.40
CA LYS A 201 15.19 23.91 -30.38
C LYS A 201 13.93 23.88 -29.50
N GLY A 202 14.02 24.63 -28.40
CA GLY A 202 12.85 25.28 -27.80
C GLY A 202 13.07 25.72 -26.36
N THR A 203 13.60 26.94 -26.19
CA THR A 203 13.47 27.80 -24.99
C THR A 203 14.05 27.28 -23.67
N GLY A 204 15.33 27.60 -23.42
CA GLY A 204 15.91 27.76 -22.07
C GLY A 204 16.02 29.26 -21.73
N ASN A 205 16.29 29.72 -20.51
CA ASN A 205 16.61 29.10 -19.24
C ASN A 205 16.41 30.15 -18.14
N ASN A 206 16.16 29.71 -16.91
CA ASN A 206 16.95 30.07 -15.71
C ASN A 206 16.23 29.59 -14.46
N ILE A 207 16.73 28.55 -13.79
CA ILE A 207 17.04 28.59 -12.34
C ILE A 207 18.16 27.57 -12.07
N GLU A 208 19.17 28.02 -11.33
CA GLU A 208 20.45 27.36 -11.04
C GLU A 208 20.34 26.12 -10.14
N GLY A 209 21.37 25.27 -10.26
CA GLY A 209 21.43 23.93 -9.67
C GLY A 209 21.59 23.86 -8.17
N VAL A 210 20.94 22.87 -7.57
CA VAL A 210 21.19 22.39 -6.21
C VAL A 210 22.00 21.10 -6.30
N LYS A 211 23.24 21.19 -5.81
CA LYS A 211 24.21 20.11 -5.67
C LYS A 211 23.71 19.12 -4.60
N MET A 212 23.47 17.86 -4.96
CA MET A 212 23.08 16.84 -3.98
C MET A 212 24.32 16.18 -3.36
N LEU A 213 24.45 16.38 -2.04
CA LEU A 213 25.34 15.65 -1.15
C LEU A 213 24.71 14.29 -0.79
N ALA A 214 25.55 13.29 -0.60
CA ALA A 214 25.18 11.92 -0.30
C ALA A 214 24.49 11.75 1.08
N GLY A 215 23.39 10.99 1.13
CA GLY A 215 22.70 10.48 2.32
C GLY A 215 21.37 9.86 1.86
N ASP A 216 20.90 8.69 2.28
CA ASP A 216 20.90 8.05 3.60
C ASP A 216 20.62 6.53 3.41
N LYS A 217 21.35 5.65 4.13
CA LYS A 217 21.36 4.17 3.95
C LYS A 217 20.54 3.42 5.01
N ARG A 218 19.30 3.84 5.31
CA ARG A 218 18.44 3.11 6.26
C ARG A 218 17.13 2.67 5.59
N ALA A 219 17.07 1.39 5.20
CA ALA A 219 15.86 0.76 4.68
C ALA A 219 14.94 0.38 5.86
N GLY A 220 13.75 0.98 5.90
CA GLY A 220 12.70 0.66 6.88
C GLY A 220 11.82 -0.53 6.48
N PRO A 221 10.89 -0.95 7.35
CA PRO A 221 9.83 -1.86 6.96
C PRO A 221 8.96 -1.24 5.86
N VAL A 222 8.75 -1.98 4.78
CA VAL A 222 7.81 -1.59 3.72
C VAL A 222 6.38 -1.70 4.25
N ILE A 223 5.61 -0.62 4.14
CA ILE A 223 4.20 -0.62 4.52
C ILE A 223 3.34 -0.69 3.26
N PRO A 224 2.61 -1.79 3.03
CA PRO A 224 1.71 -1.93 1.88
C PRO A 224 0.46 -1.07 2.10
N PHE A 225 0.61 0.24 1.96
CA PHE A 225 -0.46 1.20 2.12
C PHE A 225 -1.21 1.38 0.79
N SER A 226 -2.53 1.23 0.84
CA SER A 226 -3.42 1.55 -0.27
C SER A 226 -4.60 2.37 0.25
N VAL A 227 -5.04 3.34 -0.55
CA VAL A 227 -6.23 4.15 -0.26
C VAL A 227 -7.48 3.26 -0.12
N SER A 228 -7.53 2.12 -0.83
CA SER A 228 -8.60 1.13 -0.70
C SER A 228 -8.70 0.47 0.68
N ASP A 229 -7.59 0.44 1.43
CA ASP A 229 -7.53 -0.21 2.74
C ASP A 229 -7.90 0.74 3.88
N ILE A 230 -8.15 2.02 3.54
CA ILE A 230 -8.59 3.04 4.48
C ILE A 230 -10.05 2.81 4.85
N LYS A 231 -10.33 2.76 6.16
CA LYS A 231 -11.68 2.58 6.70
C LYS A 231 -12.12 3.82 7.49
N GLN A 232 -13.43 4.00 7.61
CA GLN A 232 -14.05 5.09 8.38
C GLN A 232 -14.31 4.70 9.85
N ASN A 233 -14.24 3.41 10.17
CA ASN A 233 -14.55 2.88 11.50
C ASN A 233 -13.39 2.02 12.00
N TYR A 234 -13.08 2.11 13.29
CA TYR A 234 -12.16 1.19 13.94
C TYR A 234 -12.96 0.06 14.58
N LYS A 235 -13.05 -1.07 13.87
CA LYS A 235 -13.89 -2.22 14.24
C LYS A 235 -15.37 -1.80 14.36
N ASP A 236 -15.94 -1.89 15.55
CA ASP A 236 -17.31 -1.48 15.89
C ASP A 236 -17.42 -0.02 16.36
N ALA A 237 -16.30 0.71 16.45
CA ALA A 237 -16.32 2.12 16.82
C ALA A 237 -16.31 3.04 15.61
N THR A 238 -17.21 4.03 15.62
CA THR A 238 -17.32 5.07 14.61
C THR A 238 -16.32 6.19 14.87
N LEU A 239 -15.78 6.78 13.80
CA LEU A 239 -14.86 7.90 13.87
C LEU A 239 -15.49 9.17 13.29
N PRO A 240 -15.07 10.37 13.75
CA PRO A 240 -15.40 11.62 13.05
C PRO A 240 -14.83 11.63 11.63
N ALA A 241 -15.41 12.47 10.75
CA ALA A 241 -15.13 12.43 9.31
C ALA A 241 -13.64 12.62 8.94
N HIS A 242 -12.91 13.45 9.68
CA HIS A 242 -11.49 13.74 9.47
C HIS A 242 -10.55 12.70 10.12
N TRP A 243 -11.09 11.61 10.67
CA TRP A 243 -10.33 10.50 11.21
C TRP A 243 -10.58 9.24 10.40
N LYS A 244 -9.49 8.53 10.09
CA LYS A 244 -9.48 7.35 9.25
C LYS A 244 -8.73 6.22 9.93
N VAL A 245 -8.89 5.01 9.40
CA VAL A 245 -8.19 3.81 9.89
C VAL A 245 -7.41 3.18 8.76
N PHE A 246 -6.16 2.81 9.05
CA PHE A 246 -5.37 1.90 8.23
C PHE A 246 -4.81 0.80 9.14
N ASN A 247 -5.16 -0.46 8.88
CA ASN A 247 -4.82 -1.59 9.75
C ASN A 247 -5.23 -1.35 11.22
N THR A 248 -4.25 -1.29 12.13
CA THR A 248 -4.43 -1.03 13.56
C THR A 248 -4.20 0.43 13.94
N VAL A 249 -3.98 1.32 12.97
CA VAL A 249 -3.71 2.74 13.18
C VAL A 249 -4.94 3.57 12.87
N ILE A 250 -5.35 4.39 13.82
CA ILE A 250 -6.26 5.51 13.56
C ILE A 250 -5.39 6.73 13.25
N PHE A 251 -5.66 7.43 12.17
CA PHE A 251 -4.92 8.63 11.78
C PHE A 251 -5.86 9.76 11.38
N ARG A 252 -5.38 10.98 11.57
CA ARG A 252 -6.09 12.19 11.16
C ARG A 252 -5.83 12.45 9.68
N GLU A 253 -6.86 12.66 8.87
CA GLU A 253 -6.70 12.95 7.45
C GLU A 253 -6.04 14.32 7.24
N GLN A 254 -5.55 14.56 6.02
CA GLN A 254 -4.86 15.79 5.69
C GLN A 254 -5.86 16.96 5.64
N ASP A 255 -5.88 17.77 6.69
CA ASP A 255 -6.55 19.06 6.73
C ASP A 255 -5.78 20.13 5.94
N ASP A 256 -6.50 21.20 5.58
CA ASP A 256 -5.92 22.45 5.10
C ASP A 256 -4.79 22.91 6.06
N GLY A 257 -3.57 23.05 5.51
CA GLY A 257 -2.40 23.49 6.26
C GLY A 257 -1.44 22.36 6.69
N LEU A 258 -1.81 21.08 6.58
CA LEU A 258 -0.84 20.00 6.76
C LEU A 258 0.12 19.91 5.58
N GLN A 259 1.27 20.56 5.73
CA GLN A 259 2.34 20.60 4.72
C GLN A 259 3.36 19.47 4.92
N SER A 260 3.89 18.95 3.81
CA SER A 260 5.04 18.05 3.81
C SER A 260 6.32 18.85 4.09
N SER A 261 7.28 18.25 4.78
CA SER A 261 8.53 18.93 5.15
C SER A 261 9.71 17.97 5.23
N ALA A 262 10.90 18.50 4.98
CA ALA A 262 12.15 17.81 5.28
C ALA A 262 12.44 17.80 6.80
N LYS A 263 11.88 18.75 7.56
CA LYS A 263 12.08 18.85 9.01
C LYS A 263 10.85 18.32 9.75
N ILE A 264 11.02 17.25 10.53
CA ILE A 264 9.94 16.64 11.28
C ILE A 264 10.16 16.86 12.78
N ALA A 265 9.18 17.49 13.43
CA ALA A 265 9.10 17.55 14.88
C ALA A 265 8.00 16.59 15.32
N ALA A 266 8.39 15.47 15.90
CA ALA A 266 7.47 14.41 16.28
C ALA A 266 7.35 14.28 17.81
N PHE A 267 6.16 13.96 18.30
CA PHE A 267 5.84 13.98 19.72
C PHE A 267 5.03 12.75 20.14
N ASP A 268 5.22 12.25 21.36
CA ASP A 268 4.16 11.55 22.08
C ASP A 268 3.06 12.54 22.53
N PHE A 269 1.93 12.02 23.00
CA PHE A 269 0.82 12.83 23.51
C PHE A 269 0.64 12.74 25.03
N ASP A 270 0.42 11.54 25.58
CA ASP A 270 -0.01 11.35 26.97
C ASP A 270 1.21 11.36 27.89
N GLY A 271 1.38 12.40 28.70
CA GLY A 271 2.59 12.59 29.50
C GLY A 271 3.69 13.38 28.79
N CYS A 272 3.47 13.77 27.52
CA CYS A 272 4.38 14.60 26.74
C CYS A 272 3.77 15.97 26.38
N LEU A 273 2.68 15.99 25.62
CA LEU A 273 1.98 17.23 25.23
C LEU A 273 0.82 17.55 26.17
N ALA A 274 0.16 16.51 26.67
CA ALA A 274 -1.00 16.62 27.54
C ALA A 274 -0.77 15.83 28.83
N LYS A 275 -1.14 16.43 29.96
CA LYS A 275 -1.32 15.71 31.21
C LYS A 275 -2.66 15.00 31.16
N THR A 276 -2.62 13.68 31.17
CA THR A 276 -3.81 12.82 31.11
C THR A 276 -3.76 11.77 32.22
N SER A 277 -4.90 11.13 32.49
CA SER A 277 -4.99 10.08 33.50
C SER A 277 -5.63 8.84 32.89
N VAL A 278 -4.94 7.71 32.99
CA VAL A 278 -5.49 6.40 32.59
C VAL A 278 -6.72 5.99 33.41
N ARG A 279 -6.95 6.63 34.56
CA ARG A 279 -8.09 6.34 35.44
C ARG A 279 -9.34 7.14 35.08
N ILE A 280 -9.20 8.24 34.34
CA ILE A 280 -10.30 9.17 34.05
C ILE A 280 -10.52 9.20 32.54
N VAL A 281 -11.71 8.83 32.11
CA VAL A 281 -12.08 8.80 30.69
C VAL A 281 -12.92 10.03 30.36
N GLY A 282 -12.65 10.67 29.23
CA GLY A 282 -13.42 11.78 28.69
C GLY A 282 -12.61 12.66 27.75
N ALA A 283 -13.26 13.25 26.75
CA ALA A 283 -12.63 14.14 25.78
C ALA A 283 -12.04 15.42 26.42
N ASP A 284 -12.62 15.87 27.53
CA ASP A 284 -12.21 17.07 28.28
C ASP A 284 -11.28 16.78 29.46
N LYS A 285 -10.89 15.50 29.65
CA LYS A 285 -10.15 15.07 30.85
C LYS A 285 -8.64 15.11 30.58
N TRP A 286 -8.16 16.32 30.30
CA TRP A 286 -6.76 16.61 30.04
C TRP A 286 -6.42 18.07 30.37
N SER A 287 -5.14 18.37 30.54
CA SER A 287 -4.59 19.73 30.54
C SER A 287 -3.27 19.73 29.78
N LEU A 288 -2.74 20.90 29.42
CA LEU A 288 -1.37 20.99 28.92
C LEU A 288 -0.40 20.42 29.97
N LEU A 289 0.66 19.75 29.52
CA LEU A 289 1.74 19.35 30.43
C LEU A 289 2.55 20.58 30.88
N TYR A 290 2.85 21.48 29.94
CA TYR A 290 3.48 22.78 30.16
C TYR A 290 2.73 23.87 29.39
N GLU A 291 2.59 25.05 29.99
CA GLU A 291 1.91 26.19 29.35
C GLU A 291 2.69 26.75 28.14
N SER A 292 3.99 26.45 28.03
CA SER A 292 4.87 26.84 26.92
C SER A 292 4.63 26.04 25.62
N ILE A 293 3.91 24.92 25.68
CA ILE A 293 3.73 24.00 24.54
C ILE A 293 3.11 24.69 23.32
N PRO A 294 1.98 25.43 23.42
CA PRO A 294 1.36 26.08 22.25
C PRO A 294 2.33 27.01 21.52
N GLU A 295 3.08 27.84 22.25
CA GLU A 295 4.05 28.77 21.67
C GLU A 295 5.20 28.02 20.99
N LYS A 296 5.78 27.01 21.64
CA LYS A 296 6.88 26.22 21.05
C LYS A 296 6.45 25.48 19.78
N LEU A 297 5.23 24.93 19.75
CA LEU A 297 4.71 24.28 18.53
C LEU A 297 4.46 25.28 17.41
N GLN A 298 3.98 26.49 17.73
CA GLN A 298 3.81 27.58 16.75
C GLN A 298 5.15 28.02 16.16
N ILE A 299 6.18 28.19 16.98
CA ILE A 299 7.54 28.52 16.52
C ILE A 299 8.05 27.44 15.56
N LEU A 300 7.96 26.16 15.94
CA LEU A 300 8.39 25.06 15.08
C LEU A 300 7.63 25.04 13.74
N TYR A 301 6.33 25.23 13.77
CA TYR A 301 5.52 25.28 12.55
C TYR A 301 5.94 26.44 11.64
N ASN A 302 6.13 27.64 12.21
CA ASN A 302 6.61 28.82 11.47
C ASN A 302 8.03 28.65 10.93
N ASP A 303 8.87 27.88 11.64
CA ASP A 303 10.19 27.48 11.17
C ASP A 303 10.13 26.42 10.05
N GLY A 304 8.95 25.96 9.65
CA GLY A 304 8.75 25.00 8.56
C GLY A 304 8.89 23.54 8.97
N TYR A 305 8.73 23.22 10.26
CA TYR A 305 8.60 21.83 10.70
C TYR A 305 7.20 21.30 10.39
N LYS A 306 7.13 20.07 9.88
CA LYS A 306 5.92 19.27 9.96
C LYS A 306 5.78 18.74 11.38
N LEU A 307 4.67 19.07 12.03
CA LEU A 307 4.35 18.59 13.37
C LEU A 307 3.60 17.26 13.29
N VAL A 308 4.08 16.26 14.03
CA VAL A 308 3.49 14.91 14.02
C VAL A 308 3.32 14.38 15.44
N ILE A 309 2.17 13.76 15.73
CA ILE A 309 1.95 13.02 16.98
C ILE A 309 1.91 11.52 16.67
N PHE A 310 2.72 10.76 17.41
CA PHE A 310 2.74 9.30 17.43
C PHE A 310 2.39 8.82 18.82
N THR A 311 1.23 8.21 19.00
CA THR A 311 0.73 7.83 20.33
C THR A 311 0.22 6.38 20.35
N ASN A 312 0.52 5.67 21.44
CA ASN A 312 0.08 4.30 21.67
C ASN A 312 -1.24 4.30 22.48
N GLU A 313 -2.32 3.70 21.97
CA GLU A 313 -3.61 3.66 22.67
C GLU A 313 -4.22 2.26 22.67
N SER A 314 -3.57 1.32 23.39
CA SER A 314 -4.02 -0.09 23.41
C SER A 314 -5.39 -0.29 24.08
N ASN A 315 -5.89 0.70 24.83
CA ASN A 315 -7.20 0.58 25.48
C ASN A 315 -8.34 0.53 24.45
N ILE A 316 -8.18 1.17 23.28
CA ILE A 316 -9.14 1.07 22.17
C ILE A 316 -9.28 -0.39 21.73
N GLU A 317 -8.17 -1.12 21.64
CA GLU A 317 -8.20 -2.53 21.26
C GLU A 317 -8.70 -3.44 22.40
N ARG A 318 -8.21 -3.22 23.63
CA ARG A 318 -8.53 -4.02 24.82
C ARG A 318 -9.99 -3.91 25.26
N TRP A 319 -10.57 -2.71 25.23
CA TRP A 319 -11.88 -2.43 25.81
C TRP A 319 -13.02 -2.66 24.82
N ASN A 320 -13.21 -3.91 24.38
CA ASN A 320 -14.23 -4.25 23.38
C ASN A 320 -15.65 -3.70 23.66
N LYS A 321 -16.14 -3.76 24.90
CA LYS A 321 -17.48 -3.24 25.28
C LYS A 321 -17.53 -1.73 25.47
N LYS A 322 -16.39 -1.06 25.57
CA LYS A 322 -16.28 0.39 25.79
C LYS A 322 -15.42 1.05 24.71
N ARG A 323 -15.31 0.42 23.54
CA ARG A 323 -14.38 0.85 22.50
C ARG A 323 -14.72 2.23 22.00
N GLN A 324 -15.99 2.50 21.72
CA GLN A 324 -16.46 3.83 21.34
C GLN A 324 -16.05 4.88 22.37
N GLN A 325 -16.26 4.61 23.67
CA GLN A 325 -15.89 5.54 24.74
C GLN A 325 -14.37 5.81 24.78
N ALA A 326 -13.54 4.79 24.54
CA ALA A 326 -12.09 4.95 24.47
C ALA A 326 -11.66 5.79 23.26
N VAL A 327 -12.27 5.52 22.10
CA VAL A 327 -12.06 6.27 20.85
C VAL A 327 -12.47 7.74 21.04
N ASP A 328 -13.70 7.99 21.49
CA ASP A 328 -14.22 9.35 21.72
C ASP A 328 -13.35 10.13 22.71
N SER A 329 -12.88 9.46 23.76
CA SER A 329 -12.00 10.09 24.74
C SER A 329 -10.63 10.42 24.17
N LYS A 330 -10.02 9.55 23.37
CA LYS A 330 -8.69 9.81 22.81
C LYS A 330 -8.73 10.84 21.69
N ILE A 331 -9.63 10.65 20.72
CA ILE A 331 -9.81 11.56 19.59
C ILE A 331 -10.26 12.94 20.07
N GLY A 332 -11.25 13.00 20.97
CA GLY A 332 -11.73 14.28 21.49
C GLY A 332 -10.65 15.07 22.25
N ARG A 333 -9.73 14.39 22.95
CA ARG A 333 -8.56 15.04 23.58
C ARG A 333 -7.61 15.62 22.54
N LEU A 334 -7.32 14.86 21.48
CA LEU A 334 -6.43 15.27 20.39
C LEU A 334 -7.00 16.44 19.58
N ASP A 335 -8.28 16.39 19.20
CA ASP A 335 -8.93 17.47 18.47
C ASP A 335 -8.94 18.77 19.29
N LYS A 336 -9.33 18.72 20.57
CA LYS A 336 -9.30 19.89 21.47
C LYS A 336 -7.89 20.42 21.69
N PHE A 337 -6.89 19.55 21.74
CA PHE A 337 -5.50 19.97 21.82
C PHE A 337 -5.07 20.73 20.56
N ILE A 338 -5.37 20.20 19.37
CA ILE A 338 -5.05 20.84 18.08
C ILE A 338 -5.73 22.21 17.97
N GLU A 339 -7.01 22.30 18.34
CA GLU A 339 -7.75 23.57 18.41
C GLU A 339 -7.07 24.58 19.36
N ARG A 340 -6.56 24.12 20.50
CA ARG A 340 -5.92 24.95 21.53
C ARG A 340 -4.56 25.49 21.10
N VAL A 341 -3.77 24.73 20.32
CA VAL A 341 -2.43 25.13 19.86
C VAL A 341 -2.46 25.91 18.55
N LYS A 342 -3.56 25.82 17.78
CA LYS A 342 -3.81 26.59 16.55
C LYS A 342 -2.74 26.39 15.47
N VAL A 343 -2.18 25.19 15.39
CA VAL A 343 -1.28 24.76 14.32
C VAL A 343 -1.71 23.39 13.80
N PRO A 344 -1.55 23.12 12.49
CA PRO A 344 -1.90 21.84 11.93
C PRO A 344 -0.92 20.75 12.41
N ILE A 345 -1.46 19.63 12.89
CA ILE A 345 -0.68 18.50 13.42
C ILE A 345 -1.19 17.20 12.80
N GLN A 346 -0.27 16.42 12.21
CA GLN A 346 -0.58 15.10 11.67
C GLN A 346 -0.57 14.10 12.83
N VAL A 347 -1.64 13.32 13.00
CA VAL A 347 -1.74 12.39 14.15
C VAL A 347 -1.86 10.95 13.69
N PHE A 348 -1.13 10.06 14.36
CA PHE A 348 -1.24 8.60 14.24
C PHE A 348 -1.36 7.97 15.63
N ILE A 349 -2.37 7.12 15.78
CA ILE A 349 -2.73 6.43 17.02
C ILE A 349 -2.60 4.92 16.78
N ALA A 350 -1.57 4.30 17.34
CA ALA A 350 -1.40 2.86 17.31
C ALA A 350 -2.34 2.19 18.33
N CYS A 351 -3.40 1.57 17.84
CA CYS A 351 -4.42 0.97 18.69
C CYS A 351 -4.10 -0.47 19.06
N GLY A 352 -3.31 -1.19 18.26
CA GLY A 352 -3.05 -2.60 18.52
C GLY A 352 -2.16 -2.86 19.74
N LEU A 353 -2.07 -4.15 20.07
CA LEU A 353 -1.43 -4.62 21.29
C LEU A 353 0.07 -4.84 21.06
N GLY A 354 0.87 -4.61 22.09
CA GLY A 354 2.27 -5.02 22.08
C GLY A 354 2.40 -6.54 22.17
N LYS A 355 3.60 -7.05 21.90
CA LYS A 355 3.93 -8.48 21.87
C LYS A 355 3.28 -9.26 23.02
N GLY A 356 2.29 -10.09 22.67
CA GLY A 356 1.62 -11.00 23.60
C GLY A 356 2.15 -12.42 23.46
N LYS A 357 1.79 -13.29 24.41
CA LYS A 357 2.03 -14.74 24.28
C LYS A 357 1.19 -15.37 23.16
N THR A 358 0.04 -14.76 22.86
CA THR A 358 -1.02 -15.35 22.01
C THR A 358 -1.36 -14.50 20.78
N PHE A 359 -0.80 -13.29 20.67
CA PHE A 359 -1.02 -12.39 19.54
C PHE A 359 0.30 -11.73 19.14
N PRO A 360 0.50 -11.47 17.84
CA PRO A 360 1.71 -10.86 17.33
C PRO A 360 1.85 -9.42 17.88
N ASP A 361 3.09 -8.95 17.87
CA ASP A 361 3.39 -7.56 18.17
C ASP A 361 2.85 -6.64 17.07
N ASP A 362 2.20 -5.53 17.44
CA ASP A 362 1.72 -4.56 16.47
C ASP A 362 2.91 -3.74 15.91
N PRO A 363 3.19 -3.80 14.59
CA PRO A 363 4.30 -3.06 13.98
C PRO A 363 4.15 -1.54 14.08
N PHE A 364 2.95 -1.03 14.31
CA PHE A 364 2.71 0.40 14.48
C PHE A 364 2.85 0.85 15.94
N ARG A 365 2.83 -0.06 16.91
CA ARG A 365 2.95 0.28 18.32
C ARG A 365 4.41 0.56 18.69
N LYS A 366 4.70 1.76 19.22
CA LYS A 366 6.03 2.11 19.74
C LYS A 366 6.46 1.06 20.79
N PRO A 367 7.71 0.55 20.75
CA PRO A 367 8.87 1.09 20.03
C PRO A 367 8.99 0.69 18.55
N ASN A 368 8.07 -0.10 17.99
CA ASN A 368 8.10 -0.42 16.56
C ASN A 368 7.87 0.84 15.72
N THR A 369 8.53 0.90 14.56
CA THR A 369 8.65 2.13 13.77
C THR A 369 7.52 2.33 12.77
N GLY A 370 6.49 1.47 12.75
CA GLY A 370 5.49 1.44 11.68
C GLY A 370 4.77 2.77 11.47
N MET A 371 4.42 3.51 12.52
CA MET A 371 3.78 4.82 12.34
C MET A 371 4.71 5.84 11.65
N TRP A 372 6.02 5.80 11.94
CA TRP A 372 6.99 6.70 11.29
C TRP A 372 7.10 6.42 9.80
N TRP A 373 7.23 5.15 9.42
CA TRP A 373 7.33 4.77 8.01
C TRP A 373 6.03 5.03 7.26
N LEU A 374 4.88 4.83 7.91
CA LEU A 374 3.58 5.18 7.32
C LEU A 374 3.55 6.68 6.99
N MET A 375 3.93 7.52 7.96
CA MET A 375 3.99 8.96 7.78
C MET A 375 4.98 9.38 6.69
N ARG A 376 6.21 8.89 6.77
CA ARG A 376 7.30 9.26 5.86
C ARG A 376 6.98 8.90 4.41
N GLU A 377 6.50 7.68 4.18
CA GLU A 377 6.28 7.15 2.82
C GLU A 377 4.99 7.68 2.20
N HIS A 378 3.92 7.79 2.98
CA HIS A 378 2.56 8.01 2.43
C HIS A 378 1.96 9.37 2.80
N PHE A 379 2.48 10.03 3.83
CA PHE A 379 1.96 11.32 4.32
C PHE A 379 3.00 12.45 4.26
N ASN A 380 4.13 12.29 3.56
CA ASN A 380 5.14 13.34 3.38
C ASN A 380 5.43 13.69 1.91
N SER A 381 4.53 13.33 0.99
CA SER A 381 4.60 13.69 -0.44
C SER A 381 5.94 13.40 -1.12
N GLY A 382 6.67 12.37 -0.67
CA GLY A 382 8.01 12.04 -1.18
C GLY A 382 9.13 13.00 -0.77
N VAL A 383 8.86 14.00 0.08
CA VAL A 383 9.89 14.89 0.61
C VAL A 383 10.82 14.08 1.51
N THR A 384 12.12 14.12 1.18
CA THR A 384 13.15 13.43 1.96
C THR A 384 13.33 14.14 3.30
N VAL A 385 13.29 13.37 4.38
CA VAL A 385 13.45 13.86 5.75
C VAL A 385 14.93 14.10 6.05
N ASP A 386 15.25 15.29 6.53
CA ASP A 386 16.54 15.67 7.12
C ASP A 386 16.57 15.15 8.57
N MET A 387 17.23 14.00 8.75
CA MET A 387 17.28 13.30 10.03
C MET A 387 18.06 14.08 11.11
N ASP A 388 19.02 14.91 10.71
CA ASP A 388 19.83 15.71 11.65
C ASP A 388 19.04 16.88 12.23
N LYS A 389 18.08 17.41 11.46
CA LYS A 389 17.17 18.47 11.91
C LYS A 389 15.88 17.93 12.53
N SER A 390 15.58 16.64 12.37
CA SER A 390 14.35 16.04 12.86
C SER A 390 14.54 15.41 14.23
N PHE A 391 13.48 15.41 15.05
CA PHE A 391 13.56 14.92 16.42
C PHE A 391 12.24 14.32 16.91
N TYR A 392 12.33 13.54 17.98
CA TYR A 392 11.20 12.97 18.71
C TYR A 392 11.22 13.41 20.18
N VAL A 393 10.07 13.82 20.72
CA VAL A 393 9.90 14.13 22.15
C VAL A 393 8.88 13.18 22.77
N GLY A 394 9.22 12.55 23.90
CA GLY A 394 8.32 11.63 24.60
C GLY A 394 8.75 11.34 26.03
N ASP A 395 7.80 10.98 26.89
CA ASP A 395 8.03 10.75 28.32
C ASP A 395 8.55 9.34 28.62
N ALA A 396 8.28 8.35 27.76
CA ALA A 396 8.71 6.97 27.94
C ALA A 396 10.20 6.79 27.61
N ALA A 397 11.07 7.28 28.51
CA ALA A 397 12.52 7.34 28.32
C ALA A 397 13.30 6.25 29.07
N GLY A 398 12.60 5.36 29.80
CA GLY A 398 13.21 4.28 30.57
C GLY A 398 13.87 4.73 31.88
N ARG A 399 13.46 5.88 32.43
CA ARG A 399 13.88 6.35 33.77
C ARG A 399 13.18 5.55 34.86
N GLU A 400 13.67 5.63 36.10
CA GLU A 400 13.17 4.83 37.24
C GLU A 400 11.65 4.93 37.45
N ASN A 401 11.06 6.10 37.19
CA ASN A 401 9.62 6.36 37.35
C ASN A 401 8.84 6.33 36.02
N ASP A 402 9.50 6.05 34.90
CA ASP A 402 8.83 5.97 33.61
C ASP A 402 8.07 4.64 33.49
N HIS A 403 6.90 4.69 32.86
CA HIS A 403 6.08 3.51 32.66
C HIS A 403 6.69 2.52 31.63
N SER A 404 7.55 3.02 30.73
CA SER A 404 8.29 2.26 29.72
C SER A 404 9.45 3.08 29.13
N ASP A 405 10.19 2.50 28.20
CA ASP A 405 11.23 3.13 27.37
C ASP A 405 10.81 3.25 25.89
N ALA A 406 9.52 3.10 25.61
CA ALA A 406 9.00 2.95 24.24
C ALA A 406 9.29 4.15 23.33
N ASP A 407 9.31 5.37 23.86
CA ASP A 407 9.55 6.59 23.08
C ASP A 407 11.02 6.74 22.71
N LYS A 408 11.91 6.48 23.68
CA LYS A 408 13.35 6.50 23.46
C LYS A 408 13.77 5.42 22.47
N GLU A 409 13.27 4.20 22.62
CA GLU A 409 13.59 3.11 21.70
C GLU A 409 12.96 3.31 20.31
N PHE A 410 11.77 3.93 20.22
CA PHE A 410 11.18 4.35 18.94
C PHE A 410 12.07 5.35 18.20
N ALA A 411 12.49 6.42 18.88
CA ALA A 411 13.36 7.45 18.32
C ALA A 411 14.70 6.86 17.87
N LYS A 412 15.31 6.03 18.72
CA LYS A 412 16.58 5.34 18.44
C LYS A 412 16.49 4.37 17.26
N ALA A 413 15.40 3.60 17.14
CA ALA A 413 15.21 2.67 16.03
C ALA A 413 15.08 3.39 14.67
N ILE A 414 14.51 4.59 14.66
CA ILE A 414 14.44 5.45 13.48
C ILE A 414 15.77 6.19 13.26
N GLY A 415 16.46 6.52 14.36
CA GLY A 415 17.64 7.37 14.40
C GLY A 415 17.33 8.86 14.45
N LEU A 416 16.21 9.22 15.08
CA LEU A 416 15.89 10.60 15.41
C LEU A 416 16.62 11.02 16.69
N LYS A 417 16.94 12.31 16.79
CA LYS A 417 17.32 12.91 18.06
C LYS A 417 16.14 12.79 19.04
N PHE A 418 16.42 12.33 20.26
CA PHE A 418 15.39 12.16 21.29
C PHE A 418 15.52 13.23 22.38
N HIS A 419 14.38 13.74 22.84
CA HIS A 419 14.26 14.67 23.96
C HIS A 419 13.15 14.20 24.92
N VAL A 420 13.32 14.49 26.21
CA VAL A 420 12.22 14.33 27.18
C VAL A 420 11.42 15.62 27.32
N PRO A 421 10.13 15.57 27.70
CA PRO A 421 9.27 16.75 27.72
C PRO A 421 9.74 17.81 28.72
N GLU A 422 10.29 17.41 29.85
CA GLU A 422 10.81 18.32 30.89
C GLU A 422 11.95 19.20 30.34
N GLU A 423 12.86 18.61 29.58
CA GLU A 423 13.99 19.33 28.98
C GLU A 423 13.55 20.17 27.77
N TYR A 424 12.62 19.65 26.98
CA TYR A 424 12.22 20.30 25.73
C TYR A 424 11.21 21.42 25.93
N PHE A 425 10.20 21.21 26.79
CA PHE A 425 9.11 22.15 27.01
C PHE A 425 9.23 22.91 28.32
N GLY A 426 9.86 22.31 29.34
CA GLY A 426 10.08 22.98 30.62
C GLY A 426 10.72 24.36 30.45
N GLU A 427 10.40 25.25 31.38
CA GLU A 427 11.16 26.49 31.50
C GLU A 427 12.60 26.12 31.82
N ALA A 428 13.57 26.75 31.15
CA ALA A 428 14.93 26.70 31.65
C ALA A 428 14.85 27.17 33.10
N ALA A 429 15.15 26.29 34.06
CA ALA A 429 15.29 26.70 35.44
C ALA A 429 16.29 27.87 35.42
N ASN A 430 15.83 29.08 35.72
CA ASN A 430 16.70 30.19 36.04
C ASN A 430 17.46 29.75 37.29
N ILE A 431 18.63 29.12 37.07
CA ILE A 431 19.65 28.87 38.09
C ILE A 431 20.48 30.12 38.20
#